data_AF-A0A847VBY3-F1
#
_entry.id   AF-A0A847VBY3-F1
#
_cell.length_a   1.000
_cell.length_b   1.000
_cell.length_c   1.000
_cell.angle_alpha   90.00
_cell.angle_beta   90.00
_cell.angle_gamma   90.00
#
_symmetry.space_group_name_H-M   'P 1'
#
loop_
_entity.id
_entity.type
_entity.pdbx_description
1 polymer ?
#
loop_
_entity_poly.entity_id
_entity_poly.type
_entity_poly.pdbx_seq_one_letter_code
_entity_poly.pdbx_strand_id
1 'polypeptide(L)'
;MTLVSTSRKAAPGLRALARGLAFALGGRYLARGGTGMRDLVRMDPTIVLFSVGPGGPSFNLVVDEKPLATFRVTAHEERVREGPISRGLFASDGVRDLLRPALPAKRLDDGWDLGFDGPQRLQYRLRLRSVGVDGAAGP
;
A
#
# COMPACT_ATOMS: atom_id res chain seq x y z
N MET A 1 -11.97 3.89 8.46
CA MET A 1 -10.78 4.69 8.08
C MET A 1 -9.99 3.81 7.11
N THR A 2 -8.69 3.98 6.88
CA THR A 2 -7.91 2.92 6.20
C THR A 2 -6.80 2.48 7.13
N LEU A 3 -6.72 1.17 7.39
CA LEU A 3 -5.67 0.59 8.22
C LEU A 3 -4.49 0.18 7.33
N VAL A 4 -3.29 0.64 7.66
CA VAL A 4 -2.07 0.23 6.98
C VAL A 4 -1.23 -0.61 7.91
N SER A 5 -0.78 -1.77 7.46
CA SER A 5 0.06 -2.70 8.21
C SER A 5 1.19 -3.23 7.34
N THR A 6 2.14 -3.91 7.98
CA THR A 6 3.16 -4.70 7.29
C THR A 6 2.97 -6.21 7.50
N SER A 7 3.80 -7.05 6.89
CA SER A 7 4.01 -8.43 7.32
C SER A 7 4.66 -8.49 8.72
N ARG A 8 4.65 -9.68 9.34
CA ARG A 8 5.35 -9.93 10.60
C ARG A 8 6.86 -9.75 10.39
N LYS A 9 7.54 -9.20 11.42
CA LYS A 9 9.00 -8.97 11.41
C LYS A 9 9.51 -8.14 10.21
N ALA A 10 8.67 -7.26 9.63
CA ALA A 10 9.05 -6.42 8.50
C ALA A 10 10.32 -5.57 8.77
N ALA A 11 11.15 -5.36 7.75
CA ALA A 11 12.33 -4.52 7.87
C ALA A 11 11.98 -3.03 8.13
N PRO A 12 12.87 -2.24 8.74
CA PRO A 12 12.62 -0.82 9.01
C PRO A 12 12.14 0.00 7.80
N GLY A 13 12.74 -0.21 6.62
CA GLY A 13 12.35 0.49 5.39
C GLY A 13 10.90 0.21 4.98
N LEU A 14 10.43 -1.04 5.08
CA LEU A 14 9.04 -1.39 4.78
C LEU A 14 8.06 -0.77 5.78
N ARG A 15 8.47 -0.68 7.06
CA ARG A 15 7.67 0.02 8.08
C ARG A 15 7.60 1.52 7.81
N ALA A 16 8.69 2.14 7.36
CA ALA A 16 8.73 3.55 6.98
C ALA A 16 7.77 3.82 5.81
N LEU A 17 7.84 3.01 4.75
CA LEU A 17 6.94 3.06 3.60
C LEU A 17 5.46 2.94 4.02
N ALA A 18 5.14 1.96 4.87
CA ALA A 18 3.79 1.75 5.39
C ALA A 18 3.27 2.93 6.24
N ARG A 19 4.13 3.51 7.08
CA ARG A 19 3.80 4.72 7.87
C ARG A 19 3.57 5.94 6.98
N GLY A 20 4.40 6.10 5.95
CA GLY A 20 4.24 7.14 4.94
C GLY A 20 2.87 7.06 4.27
N LEU A 21 2.45 5.85 3.87
CA LEU A 21 1.14 5.66 3.28
C LEU A 21 0.00 5.94 4.27
N ALA A 22 0.09 5.43 5.50
CA ALA A 22 -0.93 5.72 6.53
C ALA A 22 -1.10 7.24 6.72
N PHE A 23 0.01 7.96 6.80
CA PHE A 23 0.00 9.41 6.91
C PHE A 23 -0.62 10.11 5.69
N ALA A 24 -0.30 9.65 4.48
CA ALA A 24 -0.86 10.19 3.25
C ALA A 24 -2.39 10.01 3.18
N LEU A 25 -2.88 8.85 3.60
CA LEU A 25 -4.30 8.51 3.63
C LEU A 25 -5.07 9.13 4.82
N GLY A 26 -4.37 9.75 5.78
CA GLY A 26 -4.98 10.12 7.07
C GLY A 26 -5.48 8.91 7.86
N GLY A 27 -4.95 7.73 7.55
CA GLY A 27 -5.30 6.46 8.18
C GLY A 27 -4.41 6.14 9.37
N ARG A 28 -4.48 4.89 9.83
CA ARG A 28 -3.70 4.40 10.98
C ARG A 28 -2.67 3.40 10.52
N TYR A 29 -1.43 3.56 10.98
CA TYR A 29 -0.43 2.51 10.88
C TYR A 29 -0.51 1.58 12.10
N LEU A 30 -0.53 0.27 11.88
CA LEU A 30 -0.41 -0.73 12.92
C LEU A 30 0.74 -1.69 12.60
N ALA A 31 1.69 -1.83 13.52
CA ALA A 31 2.71 -2.85 13.41
C ALA A 31 2.06 -4.24 13.59
N ARG A 32 2.32 -5.17 12.67
CA ARG A 32 1.61 -6.45 12.61
C ARG A 32 1.74 -7.31 13.87
N GLY A 33 2.93 -7.39 14.45
CA GLY A 33 3.18 -8.20 15.66
C GLY A 33 2.60 -9.61 15.57
N GLY A 34 1.85 -10.02 16.59
CA GLY A 34 1.08 -11.27 16.63
C GLY A 34 -0.29 -11.19 15.95
N THR A 35 -0.81 -9.99 15.68
CA THR A 35 -2.17 -9.72 15.19
C THR A 35 -2.49 -10.48 13.90
N GLY A 36 -3.54 -11.28 13.92
CA GLY A 36 -4.02 -12.05 12.77
C GLY A 36 -4.66 -11.17 11.71
N MET A 37 -4.92 -11.71 10.51
CA MET A 37 -5.64 -10.94 9.47
C MET A 37 -7.07 -10.62 9.90
N ARG A 38 -7.78 -11.59 10.48
CA ARG A 38 -9.13 -11.42 11.06
C ARG A 38 -9.20 -10.28 12.06
N ASP A 39 -8.22 -10.18 12.94
CA ASP A 39 -8.17 -9.13 13.96
C ASP A 39 -7.98 -7.75 13.34
N LEU A 40 -7.18 -7.65 12.27
CA LEU A 40 -7.05 -6.39 11.52
C LEU A 40 -8.37 -5.99 10.85
N VAL A 41 -9.06 -6.95 10.21
CA VAL A 41 -10.33 -6.67 9.51
C VAL A 41 -11.43 -6.24 10.47
N ARG A 42 -11.45 -6.81 11.68
CA ARG A 42 -12.33 -6.36 12.76
C ARG A 42 -12.09 -4.90 13.18
N MET A 43 -10.87 -4.39 13.03
CA MET A 43 -10.55 -2.99 13.32
C MET A 43 -10.92 -2.08 12.16
N ASP A 44 -10.65 -2.51 10.93
CA ASP A 44 -11.03 -1.80 9.71
C ASP A 44 -11.18 -2.78 8.54
N PRO A 45 -12.32 -2.77 7.82
CA PRO A 45 -12.55 -3.70 6.71
C PRO A 45 -11.61 -3.47 5.54
N THR A 46 -11.06 -2.25 5.37
CA THR A 46 -10.13 -1.91 4.29
C THR A 46 -8.71 -1.79 4.83
N ILE A 47 -7.88 -2.76 4.45
CA ILE A 47 -6.51 -2.87 4.91
C ILE A 47 -5.56 -2.76 3.73
N VAL A 48 -4.55 -1.90 3.85
CA VAL A 48 -3.36 -1.95 3.01
C VAL A 48 -2.26 -2.68 3.76
N LEU A 49 -1.72 -3.73 3.14
CA LEU A 49 -0.67 -4.54 3.69
C LEU A 49 0.59 -4.48 2.82
N PHE A 50 1.68 -3.99 3.39
CA PHE A 50 3.01 -4.15 2.81
C PHE A 50 3.66 -5.44 3.30
N SER A 51 3.92 -6.39 2.41
CA SER A 51 4.52 -7.68 2.76
C SER A 51 5.87 -7.86 2.07
N VAL A 52 6.67 -8.83 2.55
CA VAL A 52 7.86 -9.32 1.84
C VAL A 52 7.71 -10.82 1.74
N GLY A 53 7.76 -11.34 0.51
CA GLY A 53 7.75 -12.77 0.23
C GLY A 53 8.93 -13.17 -0.66
N PRO A 54 8.93 -14.39 -1.24
CA PRO A 54 9.99 -14.86 -2.14
C PRO A 54 10.21 -13.96 -3.36
N GLY A 55 9.16 -13.24 -3.79
CA GLY A 55 9.24 -12.22 -4.85
C GLY A 55 9.71 -10.84 -4.38
N GLY A 56 10.11 -10.66 -3.12
CA GLY A 56 10.40 -9.35 -2.57
C GLY A 56 9.13 -8.62 -2.08
N PRO A 57 9.16 -7.28 -1.99
CA PRO A 57 8.09 -6.52 -1.38
C PRO A 57 6.81 -6.51 -2.23
N SER A 58 5.66 -6.52 -1.56
CA SER A 58 4.35 -6.39 -2.20
C SER A 58 3.45 -5.38 -1.48
N PHE A 59 2.60 -4.72 -2.26
CA PHE A 59 1.48 -3.92 -1.81
C PHE A 59 0.22 -4.75 -2.01
N ASN A 60 -0.56 -4.95 -0.95
CA ASN A 60 -1.79 -5.75 -1.00
C ASN A 60 -2.93 -4.92 -0.43
N LEU A 61 -4.00 -4.73 -1.21
CA LEU A 61 -5.25 -4.16 -0.74
C LEU A 61 -6.20 -5.30 -0.41
N VAL A 62 -6.66 -5.35 0.83
CA VAL A 62 -7.57 -6.37 1.35
C VAL A 62 -8.84 -5.69 1.82
N VAL A 63 -9.99 -6.22 1.41
CA VAL A 63 -11.32 -5.76 1.79
C VAL A 63 -12.11 -6.95 2.30
N ASP A 64 -12.65 -6.86 3.52
CA ASP A 64 -13.44 -7.93 4.14
C ASP A 64 -12.74 -9.31 4.09
N GLU A 65 -11.47 -9.32 4.49
CA GLU A 65 -10.55 -10.49 4.45
C GLU A 65 -10.17 -11.00 3.05
N LYS A 66 -10.71 -10.43 1.98
CA LYS A 66 -10.43 -10.84 0.60
C LYS A 66 -9.40 -9.92 -0.06
N PRO A 67 -8.40 -10.47 -0.76
CA PRO A 67 -7.51 -9.65 -1.57
C PRO A 67 -8.33 -9.02 -2.70
N LEU A 68 -8.34 -7.68 -2.76
CA LEU A 68 -8.92 -6.92 -3.86
C LEU A 68 -7.88 -6.65 -4.94
N ALA A 69 -6.66 -6.32 -4.53
CA ALA A 69 -5.55 -6.08 -5.46
C ALA A 69 -4.21 -6.45 -4.82
N THR A 70 -3.33 -7.08 -5.60
CA THR A 70 -1.97 -7.44 -5.19
C THR A 70 -0.98 -6.95 -6.23
N PHE A 71 0.02 -6.21 -5.76
CA PHE A 71 1.09 -5.69 -6.60
C PHE A 71 2.45 -6.09 -6.02
N ARG A 72 3.32 -6.58 -6.88
CA ARG A 72 4.75 -6.69 -6.57
C ARG A 72 5.41 -5.33 -6.74
N VAL A 73 6.17 -4.90 -5.75
CA VAL A 73 6.98 -3.68 -5.83
C VAL A 73 8.28 -4.04 -6.55
N THR A 74 8.44 -3.56 -7.78
CA THR A 74 9.62 -3.85 -8.61
C THR A 74 10.71 -2.80 -8.47
N ALA A 75 10.35 -1.58 -8.08
CA ALA A 75 11.28 -0.53 -7.69
C ALA A 75 10.60 0.39 -6.66
N HIS A 76 11.41 1.02 -5.81
CA HIS A 76 10.94 2.07 -4.90
C HIS A 76 11.95 3.22 -4.88
N GLU A 77 11.46 4.42 -4.65
CA GLU A 77 12.27 5.60 -4.42
C GLU A 77 11.70 6.43 -3.28
N GLU A 78 12.58 6.91 -2.41
CA GLU A 78 12.30 7.92 -1.40
C GLU A 78 12.99 9.21 -1.81
N ARG A 79 12.21 10.30 -1.88
CA ARG A 79 12.67 11.63 -2.29
C ARG A 79 12.35 12.65 -1.23
N VAL A 80 13.08 13.77 -1.26
CA VAL A 80 12.68 14.98 -0.54
C VAL A 80 11.59 15.67 -1.34
N ARG A 81 10.44 15.91 -0.71
CA ARG A 81 9.33 16.67 -1.26
C ARG A 81 9.73 18.13 -1.43
N GLU A 82 9.60 18.58 -2.67
CA GLU A 82 9.66 19.98 -3.05
C GLU A 82 8.22 20.52 -3.08
N GLY A 83 7.92 21.50 -2.23
CA GLY A 83 6.59 22.10 -2.16
C GLY A 83 5.63 21.53 -1.12
N PRO A 84 4.34 21.89 -1.20
CA PRO A 84 3.34 21.60 -0.19
C PRO A 84 3.00 20.10 -0.12
N ILE A 85 2.51 19.67 1.04
CA ILE A 85 2.04 18.30 1.23
C ILE A 85 0.77 18.05 0.42
N SER A 86 0.78 17.01 -0.40
CA SER A 86 -0.38 16.52 -1.13
C SER A 86 -0.96 15.29 -0.44
N ARG A 87 -2.13 15.43 0.19
CA ARG A 87 -2.82 14.33 0.86
C ARG A 87 -3.46 13.37 -0.13
N GLY A 88 -3.48 12.09 0.25
CA GLY A 88 -4.03 10.98 -0.51
C GLY A 88 -2.98 10.17 -1.26
N LEU A 89 -3.50 9.31 -2.13
CA LEU A 89 -2.72 8.41 -2.97
C LEU A 89 -2.75 8.90 -4.41
N PHE A 90 -1.66 8.75 -5.14
CA PHE A 90 -1.54 9.09 -6.55
C PHE A 90 -1.12 7.84 -7.30
N ALA A 91 -1.79 7.51 -8.40
CA ALA A 91 -1.52 6.29 -9.14
C ALA A 91 -1.62 6.52 -10.66
N SER A 92 -0.89 5.70 -11.42
CA SER A 92 -1.12 5.56 -12.86
C SER A 92 -2.53 5.03 -13.13
N ASP A 93 -3.07 5.23 -14.33
CA ASP A 93 -4.46 4.88 -14.64
C ASP A 93 -4.76 3.40 -14.35
N GLY A 94 -3.88 2.47 -14.77
CA GLY A 94 -4.07 1.04 -14.54
C GLY A 94 -4.06 0.63 -13.06
N VAL A 95 -3.20 1.24 -12.24
CA VAL A 95 -3.19 0.98 -10.79
C VAL A 95 -4.41 1.63 -10.13
N ARG A 96 -4.76 2.85 -10.51
CA ARG A 96 -5.92 3.57 -9.97
C ARG A 96 -7.21 2.77 -10.18
N ASP A 97 -7.42 2.19 -11.35
CA ASP A 97 -8.63 1.43 -11.66
C ASP A 97 -8.76 0.17 -10.81
N LEU A 98 -7.64 -0.50 -10.52
CA LEU A 98 -7.60 -1.67 -9.62
C LEU A 98 -7.83 -1.29 -8.14
N LEU A 99 -7.47 -0.07 -7.73
CA LEU A 99 -7.66 0.40 -6.36
C LEU A 99 -9.04 1.03 -6.13
N ARG A 100 -9.66 1.60 -7.16
CA ARG A 100 -10.90 2.40 -7.10
C ARG A 100 -12.05 1.79 -6.28
N PRO A 101 -12.27 0.46 -6.25
CA PRO A 101 -13.38 -0.10 -5.47
C PRO A 101 -13.27 0.14 -3.95
N ALA A 102 -12.07 0.39 -3.41
CA ALA A 102 -11.89 0.56 -1.97
C ALA A 102 -10.85 1.61 -1.54
N LEU A 103 -9.97 2.05 -2.44
CA LEU A 103 -8.91 3.00 -2.13
C LEU A 103 -8.79 4.06 -3.24
N PRO A 104 -9.49 5.20 -3.12
CA PRO A 104 -9.42 6.27 -4.10
C PRO A 104 -7.99 6.80 -4.25
N ALA A 105 -7.53 6.91 -5.50
CA ALA A 105 -6.27 7.55 -5.85
C ALA A 105 -6.49 8.63 -6.92
N LYS A 106 -5.73 9.72 -6.82
CA LYS A 106 -5.62 10.75 -7.86
C LYS A 106 -4.69 10.25 -8.96
N ARG A 107 -4.72 10.93 -10.11
CA ARG A 107 -3.82 10.62 -11.22
C ARG A 107 -2.37 10.99 -10.87
N LEU A 108 -1.43 10.13 -11.27
CA LEU A 108 0.02 10.35 -11.17
C LEU A 108 0.62 10.39 -12.58
N ASP A 109 1.25 11.51 -12.92
CA ASP A 109 1.80 11.77 -14.26
C ASP A 109 3.32 12.04 -14.19
N ASP A 110 4.08 11.18 -13.51
CA ASP A 110 5.54 11.28 -13.41
C ASP A 110 6.26 9.99 -13.82
N GLY A 111 5.55 9.14 -14.55
CA GLY A 111 6.04 7.85 -15.03
C GLY A 111 5.99 6.73 -14.00
N TRP A 112 5.74 6.98 -12.70
CA TRP A 112 5.61 5.94 -11.67
C TRP A 112 4.19 5.38 -11.56
N ASP A 113 4.05 4.23 -10.90
CA ASP A 113 2.77 3.53 -10.80
C ASP A 113 1.96 3.95 -9.57
N LEU A 114 2.66 4.23 -8.45
CA LEU A 114 2.04 4.66 -7.20
C LEU A 114 2.94 5.66 -6.49
N GLY A 115 2.35 6.69 -5.89
CA GLY A 115 3.05 7.73 -5.17
C GLY A 115 2.22 8.34 -4.04
N PHE A 116 2.89 8.76 -2.98
CA PHE A 116 2.26 9.42 -1.84
C PHE A 116 3.27 10.24 -1.04
N ASP A 117 2.79 11.29 -0.37
CA ASP A 117 3.61 12.15 0.48
C ASP A 117 3.61 11.66 1.92
N GLY A 118 4.80 11.39 2.45
CA GLY A 118 5.03 10.99 3.82
C GLY A 118 5.27 12.15 4.79
N PRO A 119 5.48 11.83 6.08
CA PRO A 119 5.87 12.81 7.08
C PRO A 119 7.27 13.39 6.78
N GLN A 120 7.65 14.47 7.47
CA GLN A 120 9.01 15.04 7.44
C GLN A 120 9.55 15.36 6.03
N ARG A 121 8.68 15.89 5.15
CA ARG A 121 9.00 16.19 3.74
C ARG A 121 9.40 14.97 2.92
N LEU A 122 9.11 13.74 3.34
CA LEU A 122 9.35 12.56 2.51
C LEU A 122 8.29 12.43 1.42
N GLN A 123 8.69 11.92 0.28
CA GLN A 123 7.83 11.53 -0.82
C GLN A 123 8.24 10.14 -1.31
N TYR A 124 7.26 9.27 -1.52
CA TYR A 124 7.46 7.90 -1.94
C TYR A 124 6.95 7.69 -3.36
N ARG A 125 7.70 6.88 -4.12
CA ARG A 125 7.33 6.39 -5.45
C ARG A 125 7.59 4.90 -5.58
N LEU A 126 6.64 4.18 -6.18
CA LEU A 126 6.71 2.73 -6.36
C LEU A 126 6.44 2.37 -7.81
N ARG A 127 7.26 1.45 -8.35
CA ARG A 127 6.94 0.69 -9.55
C ARG A 127 6.23 -0.59 -9.14
N LEU A 128 5.11 -0.85 -9.79
CA LEU A 128 4.22 -1.93 -9.44
C LEU A 128 4.02 -2.85 -10.63
N ARG A 129 4.02 -4.16 -10.35
CA ARG A 129 3.55 -5.17 -11.29
C ARG A 129 2.35 -5.86 -10.66
N SER A 130 1.20 -5.79 -11.32
CA SER A 130 0.01 -6.55 -10.90
C SER A 130 0.34 -8.04 -10.88
N VAL A 131 -0.02 -8.68 -9.78
CA VAL A 131 -0.05 -10.12 -9.65
C VAL A 131 -1.53 -10.44 -9.57
N GLY A 132 -2.04 -11.25 -10.51
CA GLY A 132 -3.48 -11.55 -10.59
C GLY A 132 -4.05 -11.87 -9.20
N VAL A 133 -5.29 -11.45 -8.96
CA VAL A 133 -6.07 -11.89 -7.79
C VAL A 133 -6.51 -13.32 -8.09
N ASP A 134 -5.57 -14.26 -8.12
CA ASP A 134 -5.86 -15.68 -8.29
C ASP A 134 -6.54 -16.19 -7.02
N GLY A 135 -7.86 -15.99 -6.97
CA GLY A 135 -8.76 -16.93 -6.32
C GLY A 135 -9.20 -17.95 -7.36
N ALA A 136 -8.77 -19.20 -7.17
CA ALA A 136 -9.14 -20.42 -7.90
C ALA A 136 -8.27 -20.81 -9.12
N ALA A 137 -7.31 -21.68 -8.85
CA ALA A 137 -7.10 -22.87 -9.67
C ALA A 137 -7.20 -24.10 -8.73
N GLY A 138 -8.32 -24.82 -8.79
CA GLY A 138 -8.49 -26.19 -8.26
C GLY A 138 -7.83 -27.23 -9.19
N PRO A 139 -8.09 -28.54 -9.06
CA PRO A 139 -9.03 -29.26 -8.17
C PRO A 139 -8.45 -29.70 -6.82
#